data_AF-A0AAU3QJ71-F1
#
_entry.id   AF-A0AAU3QJ71-F1
#
_cell.length_a   1.000
_cell.length_b   1.000
_cell.length_c   1.000
_cell.angle_alpha   90.00
_cell.angle_beta   90.00
_cell.angle_gamma   90.00
#
_symmetry.space_group_name_H-M   'P 1'
#
loop_
_entity.id
_entity.type
_entity.pdbx_description
1 polymer ?
#
loop_
_entity_poly.entity_id
_entity_poly.type
_entity_poly.pdbx_seq_one_letter_code
_entity_poly.pdbx_strand_id
1 'polypeptide(L)'
;MDMRQAGQRAEEILDSTLAAIRPPVKWAYGAPVEAACSTGLNEQTGTTAVTRSRNILTAVSGQRRDNLLGLVQRYWERQDFRVVNVNSDKDMPRIRARNADGFTVSLDVGSIGNVSISAGLSCAENSAMTYPKGTPGHPGGPKAEKLRPRERSDFWSSNEPLRQ
;
A
#
# COMPACT_ATOMS: atom_id res chain seq x y z
N MET A 1 5.77 -19.83 -5.65
CA MET A 1 4.46 -19.14 -5.58
C MET A 1 4.27 -18.42 -6.89
N ASP A 2 3.12 -18.60 -7.54
CA ASP A 2 2.83 -17.98 -8.83
C ASP A 2 2.32 -16.52 -8.67
N MET A 3 2.36 -15.73 -9.75
CA MET A 3 1.86 -14.35 -9.76
C MET A 3 0.39 -14.21 -9.32
N ARG A 4 -0.48 -15.19 -9.62
CA ARG A 4 -1.90 -15.15 -9.21
C ARG A 4 -2.05 -15.28 -7.69
N GLN A 5 -1.36 -16.24 -7.09
CA GLN A 5 -1.31 -16.46 -5.64
C GLN A 5 -0.68 -15.25 -4.93
N ALA A 6 0.41 -14.72 -5.48
CA ALA A 6 1.07 -13.52 -4.95
C ALA A 6 0.13 -12.31 -4.97
N GLY A 7 -0.61 -12.13 -6.07
CA GLY A 7 -1.62 -11.09 -6.20
C GLY A 7 -2.74 -11.23 -5.17
N GLN A 8 -3.34 -12.42 -5.05
CA GLN A 8 -4.40 -12.70 -4.08
C GLN A 8 -3.95 -12.45 -2.63
N ARG A 9 -2.77 -12.95 -2.27
CA ARG A 9 -2.21 -12.74 -0.93
C ARG A 9 -1.92 -11.26 -0.66
N ALA A 10 -1.46 -10.50 -1.66
CA ALA A 10 -1.29 -9.06 -1.53
C ALA A 10 -2.62 -8.33 -1.30
N GLU A 11 -3.72 -8.74 -1.97
CA GLU A 11 -5.06 -8.18 -1.71
C GLU A 11 -5.50 -8.42 -0.26
N GLU A 12 -5.34 -9.65 0.26
CA GLU A 12 -5.68 -9.99 1.65
C GLU A 12 -4.94 -9.11 2.67
N ILE A 13 -3.63 -8.92 2.47
CA ILE A 13 -2.79 -8.07 3.33
C ILE A 13 -3.27 -6.62 3.30
N LEU A 14 -3.64 -6.12 2.12
CA LEU A 14 -4.13 -4.74 1.95
C LEU A 14 -5.49 -4.55 2.62
N ASP A 15 -6.42 -5.48 2.42
CA ASP A 15 -7.76 -5.42 2.99
C ASP A 15 -7.71 -5.52 4.52
N SER A 16 -6.86 -6.39 5.06
CA SER A 16 -6.66 -6.53 6.51
C SER A 16 -6.00 -5.28 7.11
N THR A 17 -5.03 -4.68 6.42
CA THR A 17 -4.39 -3.42 6.83
C THR A 17 -5.39 -2.28 6.87
N LEU A 18 -6.21 -2.13 5.83
CA LEU A 18 -7.24 -1.09 5.77
C LEU A 18 -8.32 -1.28 6.84
N ALA A 19 -8.73 -2.52 7.14
CA ALA A 19 -9.70 -2.83 8.17
C ALA A 19 -9.22 -2.48 9.60
N ALA A 20 -7.90 -2.50 9.80
CA ALA A 20 -7.26 -2.13 11.07
C ALA A 20 -7.24 -0.61 11.31
N ILE A 21 -7.36 0.22 10.27
CA ILE A 21 -7.36 1.68 10.40
C ILE A 21 -8.68 2.14 11.02
N ARG A 22 -8.58 2.77 12.20
CA ARG A 22 -9.72 3.27 12.97
C ARG A 22 -9.48 4.73 13.40
N PRO A 23 -10.38 5.67 13.09
CA PRO A 23 -11.62 5.53 12.31
C PRO A 23 -11.39 5.04 10.86
N PRO A 24 -12.37 4.42 10.19
CA PRO A 24 -12.18 3.89 8.85
C PRO A 24 -11.90 5.01 7.83
N VAL A 25 -11.04 4.71 6.85
CA VAL A 25 -10.72 5.61 5.74
C VAL A 25 -11.43 5.16 4.46
N LYS A 26 -11.74 6.11 3.58
CA LYS A 26 -12.14 5.83 2.19
C LYS A 26 -10.89 5.59 1.37
N TRP A 27 -10.96 4.66 0.44
CA TRP A 27 -9.84 4.26 -0.40
C TRP A 27 -10.33 3.81 -1.79
N ALA A 28 -9.40 3.74 -2.75
CA ALA A 28 -9.58 3.15 -4.06
C ALA A 28 -8.41 2.23 -4.41
N TYR A 29 -8.62 1.28 -5.31
CA TYR A 29 -7.53 0.47 -5.86
C TYR A 29 -6.48 1.36 -6.52
N GLY A 30 -5.21 1.03 -6.29
CA GLY A 30 -4.10 1.59 -7.03
C GLY A 30 -3.72 0.74 -8.23
N ALA A 31 -2.92 1.30 -9.13
CA ALA A 31 -2.46 0.58 -10.30
C ALA A 31 -1.59 -0.61 -9.85
N PRO A 32 -1.82 -1.81 -10.41
CA PRO A 32 -0.95 -2.94 -10.18
C PRO A 32 0.40 -2.68 -10.85
N VAL A 33 1.47 -3.20 -10.25
CA VAL A 33 2.81 -3.17 -10.85
C VAL A 33 3.28 -4.60 -11.06
N GLU A 34 3.74 -4.85 -12.29
CA GLU A 34 4.46 -6.05 -12.70
C GLU A 34 5.82 -5.63 -13.25
N ALA A 35 6.88 -6.19 -12.70
CA ALA A 35 8.23 -5.96 -13.20
C ALA A 35 8.98 -7.28 -13.28
N ALA A 36 9.38 -7.67 -14.50
CA ALA A 36 10.16 -8.90 -14.68
C ALA A 36 11.44 -8.83 -13.83
N CYS A 37 11.69 -9.87 -13.04
CA CYS A 37 12.94 -9.99 -12.32
C CYS A 37 14.05 -10.32 -13.31
N SER A 38 15.09 -9.50 -13.32
CA SER A 38 16.29 -9.77 -14.09
C SER A 38 17.45 -10.19 -13.18
N THR A 39 18.39 -10.92 -13.75
CA THR A 39 19.73 -11.01 -13.19
C THR A 39 20.38 -9.62 -13.22
N GLY A 40 21.50 -9.43 -12.52
CA GLY A 40 22.29 -8.20 -12.59
C GLY A 40 22.84 -7.87 -13.99
N LEU A 41 22.58 -8.73 -14.99
CA LEU A 41 22.99 -8.59 -16.39
C LEU A 41 21.79 -8.38 -17.34
N ASN A 42 20.61 -7.99 -16.81
CA ASN A 42 19.35 -7.81 -17.56
C ASN A 42 18.77 -9.09 -18.19
N GLU A 43 19.19 -10.27 -17.76
CA GLU A 43 18.62 -11.53 -18.24
C GLU A 43 17.37 -11.88 -17.42
N GLN A 44 16.28 -12.28 -18.09
CA GLN A 44 15.04 -12.64 -17.39
C GLN A 44 15.22 -13.94 -16.60
N THR A 45 14.75 -13.93 -15.36
CA THR A 45 14.83 -15.09 -14.46
C THR A 45 13.64 -16.06 -14.57
N GLY A 46 12.66 -15.75 -15.43
CA GLY A 46 11.38 -16.46 -15.47
C GLY A 46 10.46 -16.15 -14.29
N THR A 47 10.78 -15.10 -13.51
CA THR A 47 9.97 -14.61 -12.39
C THR A 47 9.64 -13.13 -12.54
N THR A 48 8.58 -12.68 -11.88
CA THR A 48 8.05 -11.33 -11.97
C THR A 48 7.67 -10.80 -10.59
N ALA A 49 8.05 -9.56 -10.30
CA ALA A 49 7.59 -8.82 -9.14
C ALA A 49 6.12 -8.47 -9.29
N VAL A 50 5.31 -8.80 -8.29
CA VAL A 50 3.89 -8.46 -8.25
C VAL A 50 3.65 -7.52 -7.09
N THR A 51 3.13 -6.33 -7.38
CA THR A 51 2.69 -5.38 -6.35
C THR A 51 1.24 -4.96 -6.58
N ARG A 52 0.47 -4.95 -5.49
CA ARG A 52 -0.87 -4.38 -5.40
C ARG A 52 -0.84 -3.16 -4.49
N SER A 53 -1.78 -2.24 -4.69
CA SER A 53 -1.82 -1.02 -3.90
C SER A 53 -3.23 -0.49 -3.66
N ARG A 54 -3.34 0.39 -2.67
CA ARG A 54 -4.54 1.11 -2.23
C ARG A 54 -4.18 2.57 -2.06
N ASN A 55 -4.95 3.44 -2.71
CA ASN A 55 -4.85 4.88 -2.52
C ASN A 55 -5.90 5.30 -1.49
N ILE A 56 -5.48 5.92 -0.40
CA ILE A 56 -6.40 6.50 0.58
C ILE A 56 -6.98 7.79 0.00
N LEU A 57 -8.31 7.81 -0.11
CA LEU A 57 -9.07 8.96 -0.60
C LEU A 57 -9.46 9.91 0.53
N THR A 58 -9.45 9.44 1.78
CA THR A 58 -9.59 10.30 2.95
C THR A 58 -8.37 11.21 3.10
N ALA A 59 -8.60 12.51 3.14
CA ALA A 59 -7.55 13.49 3.41
C ALA A 59 -7.02 13.31 4.84
N VAL A 60 -5.74 12.98 4.96
CA VAL A 60 -5.02 12.86 6.23
C VAL A 60 -4.19 14.13 6.44
N SER A 61 -4.53 14.89 7.47
CA SER A 61 -3.80 16.12 7.81
C SER A 61 -2.38 15.81 8.26
N GLY A 62 -1.49 16.80 8.18
CA GLY A 62 -0.13 16.68 8.71
C GLY A 62 -0.12 16.23 10.18
N GLN A 63 -1.06 16.72 10.99
CA GLN A 63 -1.20 16.38 12.41
C GLN A 63 -1.65 14.93 12.68
N ARG A 64 -2.10 14.21 11.64
CA ARG A 64 -2.61 12.84 11.76
C ARG A 64 -1.74 11.81 11.05
N ARG A 65 -0.75 12.24 10.25
CA ARG A 65 0.12 11.34 9.48
C ARG A 65 0.88 10.38 10.39
N ASP A 66 1.58 10.89 11.40
CA ASP A 66 2.37 10.06 12.32
C ASP A 66 1.50 9.06 13.08
N ASN A 67 0.27 9.45 13.42
CA ASN A 67 -0.70 8.55 14.03
C ASN A 67 -1.07 7.40 13.09
N LEU A 68 -1.37 7.70 11.83
CA LEU A 68 -1.67 6.70 10.81
C LEU A 68 -0.49 5.75 10.57
N LEU A 69 0.72 6.30 10.40
CA LEU A 69 1.96 5.56 10.24
C LEU A 69 2.17 4.60 11.42
N GLY A 70 2.09 5.11 12.65
CA GLY A 70 2.28 4.31 13.86
C GLY A 70 1.20 3.23 14.03
N LEU A 71 -0.06 3.53 13.69
CA LEU A 71 -1.15 2.54 13.74
C LEU A 71 -0.88 1.38 12.79
N VAL A 72 -0.54 1.69 11.55
CA VAL A 72 -0.29 0.69 10.49
C VAL A 72 0.98 -0.10 10.79
N GLN A 73 2.06 0.56 11.24
CA GLN A 73 3.29 -0.11 11.66
C GLN A 73 3.02 -1.14 12.75
N ARG A 74 2.36 -0.73 13.85
CA ARG A 74 2.03 -1.65 14.95
C ARG A 74 1.12 -2.79 14.50
N TYR A 75 0.22 -2.54 13.56
CA TYR A 75 -0.62 -3.59 12.99
C TYR A 75 0.24 -4.61 12.24
N TRP A 76 1.13 -4.17 11.36
CA TRP A 76 2.04 -5.05 10.62
C TRP A 76 2.96 -5.85 11.53
N GLU A 77 3.52 -5.23 12.57
CA GLU A 77 4.34 -5.94 13.56
C GLU A 77 3.57 -7.07 14.25
N ARG A 78 2.29 -6.88 14.55
CA ARG A 78 1.39 -7.95 15.07
C ARG A 78 1.00 -9.00 14.03
N GLN A 79 1.30 -8.79 12.75
CA GLN A 79 1.06 -9.73 11.66
C GLN A 79 2.38 -10.33 11.15
N ASP A 80 3.41 -10.35 12.01
CA ASP A 80 4.73 -10.93 11.76
C ASP A 80 5.53 -10.25 10.63
N PHE A 81 5.18 -9.01 10.28
CA PHE A 81 6.02 -8.17 9.45
C PHE A 81 7.08 -7.48 10.32
N ARG A 82 8.33 -7.49 9.84
CA ARG A 82 9.45 -6.77 10.45
C ARG A 82 9.69 -5.49 9.67
N VAL A 83 9.78 -4.35 10.36
CA VAL A 83 10.13 -3.07 9.74
C VAL A 83 11.55 -3.16 9.18
N VAL A 84 11.71 -2.84 7.89
CA VAL A 84 13.00 -2.89 7.19
C VAL A 84 13.50 -1.50 6.78
N ASN A 85 12.61 -0.53 6.65
CA ASN A 85 12.98 0.86 6.35
C ASN A 85 11.93 1.82 6.88
N VAL A 86 12.39 2.92 7.48
CA VAL A 86 11.57 4.08 7.85
C VAL A 86 12.22 5.30 7.20
N ASN A 87 11.44 6.06 6.44
CA ASN A 87 11.78 7.40 5.99
C ASN A 87 11.00 8.39 6.86
N SER A 88 11.70 9.15 7.69
CA SER A 88 11.11 10.12 8.62
C SER A 88 11.02 11.54 8.02
N ASP A 89 11.00 11.65 6.69
CA ASP A 89 10.75 12.93 6.03
C ASP A 89 9.45 13.56 6.55
N LYS A 90 9.48 14.87 6.79
CA LYS A 90 8.36 15.59 7.42
C LYS A 90 7.11 15.60 6.51
N ASP A 91 7.31 15.67 5.20
CA ASP A 91 6.23 15.86 4.23
C ASP A 91 5.89 14.56 3.50
N MET A 92 6.89 13.72 3.25
CA MET A 92 6.78 12.44 2.55
C MET A 92 7.28 11.25 3.40
N PRO A 93 6.77 11.07 4.64
CA PRO A 93 7.16 9.94 5.46
C PRO A 93 6.75 8.62 4.80
N ARG A 94 7.53 7.58 5.07
CA ARG A 94 7.27 6.21 4.59
C ARG A 94 7.69 5.18 5.62
N ILE A 95 6.91 4.12 5.74
CA ILE A 95 7.33 2.89 6.39
C ILE A 95 7.31 1.72 5.41
N ARG A 96 8.26 0.81 5.54
CA ARG A 96 8.32 -0.44 4.80
C ARG A 96 8.63 -1.58 5.75
N ALA A 97 7.89 -2.67 5.61
CA ALA A 97 8.08 -3.88 6.40
C ALA A 97 8.06 -5.13 5.50
N ARG A 98 8.59 -6.24 6.00
CA ARG A 98 8.65 -7.51 5.28
C ARG A 98 8.38 -8.68 6.22
N ASN A 99 7.62 -9.68 5.77
CA ASN A 99 7.39 -10.91 6.52
C ASN A 99 8.32 -12.06 6.07
N ALA A 100 8.25 -13.20 6.76
CA ALA A 100 9.08 -14.38 6.45
C ALA A 100 8.79 -14.99 5.07
N ASP A 101 7.56 -14.84 4.57
CA ASP A 101 7.16 -15.31 3.23
C ASP A 101 7.70 -14.42 2.09
N GLY A 102 8.44 -13.35 2.42
CA GLY A 102 9.05 -12.44 1.46
C GLY A 102 8.13 -11.31 0.97
N PHE A 103 6.88 -11.25 1.45
CA PHE A 103 5.98 -10.14 1.13
C PHE A 103 6.51 -8.85 1.74
N THR A 104 6.60 -7.82 0.91
CA THR A 104 6.98 -6.48 1.32
C THR A 104 5.73 -5.61 1.31
N VAL A 105 5.53 -4.87 2.39
CA VAL A 105 4.46 -3.86 2.53
C VAL A 105 5.07 -2.49 2.69
N SER A 106 4.40 -1.47 2.14
CA SER A 106 4.78 -0.07 2.35
C SER A 106 3.58 0.82 2.56
N LEU A 107 3.74 1.85 3.38
CA LEU A 107 2.83 2.97 3.49
C LEU A 107 3.64 4.20 3.17
N ASP A 108 3.20 4.91 2.14
CA ASP A 108 3.91 6.02 1.54
C ASP A 108 3.01 7.26 1.58
N VAL A 109 3.56 8.38 2.05
CA VAL A 109 2.94 9.69 1.91
C VAL A 109 3.63 10.43 0.77
N GLY A 110 2.85 10.87 -0.21
CA GLY A 110 3.32 11.67 -1.34
C GLY A 110 3.35 13.16 -1.04
N SER A 111 4.02 13.92 -1.91
CA SER A 111 4.25 15.37 -1.74
C SER A 111 2.98 16.22 -1.62
N ILE A 112 1.87 15.77 -2.21
CA ILE A 112 0.57 16.44 -2.10
C ILE A 112 -0.28 15.93 -0.93
N GLY A 113 0.31 15.12 -0.04
CA GLY A 113 -0.36 14.50 1.10
C GLY A 113 -1.24 13.29 0.77
N ASN A 114 -1.14 12.75 -0.45
CA ASN A 114 -1.77 11.47 -0.77
C ASN A 114 -1.09 10.35 0.02
N VAL A 115 -1.88 9.40 0.50
CA VAL A 115 -1.35 8.23 1.21
C VAL A 115 -1.67 7.00 0.39
N SER A 116 -0.67 6.15 0.16
CA SER A 116 -0.84 4.86 -0.49
C SER A 116 -0.29 3.74 0.37
N ILE A 117 -0.95 2.59 0.34
CA ILE A 117 -0.48 1.35 0.95
C ILE A 117 -0.23 0.35 -0.17
N SER A 118 0.92 -0.30 -0.18
CA SER A 118 1.27 -1.34 -1.15
C SER A 118 1.66 -2.64 -0.46
N ALA A 119 1.41 -3.75 -1.14
CA ALA A 119 1.84 -5.08 -0.74
C ALA A 119 2.27 -5.85 -1.99
N GLY A 120 3.36 -6.61 -1.90
CA GLY A 120 3.86 -7.34 -3.04
C GLY A 120 4.95 -8.35 -2.74
N LEU A 121 5.19 -9.23 -3.71
CA LEU A 121 6.23 -10.25 -3.69
C LEU A 121 7.22 -9.97 -4.82
N SER A 122 8.51 -9.99 -4.51
CA SER A 122 9.53 -9.51 -5.45
C SER A 122 9.75 -10.42 -6.66
N CYS A 123 9.73 -11.74 -6.54
CA CYS A 123 9.96 -12.64 -7.67
C CYS A 123 9.06 -13.86 -7.56
N ALA A 124 7.84 -13.75 -8.08
CA ALA A 124 6.88 -14.85 -8.21
C ALA A 124 7.07 -15.57 -9.55
N GLU A 125 6.74 -16.86 -9.61
CA GLU A 125 6.73 -17.61 -10.86
C GLU A 125 5.72 -17.01 -11.85
N ASN A 126 6.13 -16.88 -13.11
CA ASN A 126 5.31 -16.25 -14.13
C ASN A 126 3.98 -16.99 -14.33
N SER A 127 2.87 -16.27 -14.24
CA SER A 127 1.53 -16.78 -14.53
C SER A 127 0.57 -15.63 -14.84
N ALA A 128 -0.59 -15.94 -15.40
CA ALA A 128 -1.64 -14.94 -15.62
C ALA A 128 -2.17 -14.43 -14.27
N MET A 129 -2.19 -13.10 -14.08
CA MET A 129 -2.79 -12.49 -12.91
C MET A 129 -4.30 -12.31 -13.02
N THR A 130 -4.91 -12.13 -11.86
CA THR A 130 -6.31 -11.69 -11.74
C THR A 130 -6.35 -10.28 -11.17
N TYR A 131 -7.34 -9.51 -11.60
CA TYR A 131 -7.53 -8.13 -11.20
C TYR A 131 -8.93 -7.96 -10.61
N PRO A 132 -9.04 -7.50 -9.35
CA PRO A 132 -10.33 -7.15 -8.79
C PRO A 132 -11.09 -6.15 -9.68
N LYS A 133 -12.42 -6.25 -9.67
CA LYS A 133 -13.25 -5.24 -10.36
C LYS A 133 -12.98 -3.88 -9.73
N GLY A 134 -12.67 -2.88 -10.55
CA GLY A 134 -12.31 -1.55 -10.08
C GLY A 134 -10.81 -1.28 -9.97
N THR A 135 -9.94 -2.21 -10.38
CA THR A 135 -8.51 -1.93 -10.53
C THR A 135 -8.26 -0.91 -11.67
N PRO A 136 -7.48 0.16 -11.44
CA PRO A 136 -7.07 1.09 -12.50
C PRO A 136 -6.42 0.38 -13.69
N GLY A 137 -6.68 0.85 -14.92
CA GLY A 137 -6.19 0.22 -16.14
C GLY A 137 -7.02 -0.99 -16.60
N HIS A 138 -7.97 -1.46 -15.79
CA HIS A 138 -8.93 -2.51 -16.14
C HIS A 138 -10.37 -1.96 -16.18
N PRO A 139 -11.31 -2.65 -16.85
CA PRO A 139 -12.70 -2.21 -16.90
C PRO A 139 -13.29 -1.93 -15.51
N GLY A 140 -13.85 -0.73 -15.34
CA GLY A 140 -14.42 -0.27 -14.08
C GLY A 140 -13.45 0.40 -13.12
N GLY A 141 -12.15 0.51 -13.45
CA GLY A 141 -11.15 1.20 -12.64
C GLY A 141 -11.33 2.73 -12.54
N PRO A 142 -10.87 3.37 -11.45
CA PRO A 142 -10.93 4.82 -11.29
C PRO A 142 -9.92 5.53 -12.21
N LYS A 143 -10.29 6.72 -12.70
CA LYS A 143 -9.36 7.63 -13.37
C LYS A 143 -8.40 8.27 -12.35
N ALA A 144 -7.23 8.72 -12.80
CA ALA A 144 -6.20 9.29 -11.94
C ALA A 144 -6.70 10.47 -11.08
N GLU A 145 -7.61 11.30 -11.59
CA GLU A 145 -8.17 12.44 -10.85
C GLU A 145 -9.00 12.00 -9.64
N LYS A 146 -9.60 10.80 -9.71
CA LYS A 146 -10.40 10.19 -8.63
C LYS A 146 -9.53 9.58 -7.52
N LEU A 147 -8.21 9.50 -7.72
CA LEU A 147 -7.27 8.99 -6.72
C LEU A 147 -6.73 10.10 -5.79
N ARG A 148 -7.18 11.35 -5.97
CA ARG A 148 -6.81 12.46 -5.11
C ARG A 148 -7.54 12.37 -3.75
N PRO A 149 -6.85 12.63 -2.62
CA PRO A 149 -7.46 12.56 -1.30
C PRO A 149 -8.38 13.77 -1.06
N ARG A 150 -9.66 13.64 -1.37
CA ARG A 150 -10.66 14.71 -1.23
C ARG A 150 -11.73 14.41 -0.17
N GLU A 151 -11.86 13.16 0.25
CA GLU A 151 -12.86 12.76 1.22
C GLU A 151 -12.48 13.26 2.61
N ARG A 152 -13.43 13.88 3.33
CA ARG A 152 -13.18 14.44 4.65
C ARG A 152 -13.61 13.46 5.73
N SER A 153 -12.84 13.44 6.82
CA SER A 153 -13.16 12.74 8.05
C SER A 153 -12.89 13.66 9.22
N ASP A 154 -13.78 13.65 10.21
CA ASP A 154 -13.67 14.49 11.40
C ASP A 154 -12.35 14.25 12.14
N PHE A 155 -11.89 12.99 12.18
CA PHE A 155 -10.63 12.64 12.82
C PHE A 155 -9.43 12.87 11.90
N TRP A 156 -9.39 12.20 10.74
CA TRP A 156 -8.20 12.16 9.88
C TRP A 156 -7.90 13.51 9.22
N SER A 157 -8.92 14.27 8.88
CA SER A 157 -8.76 15.56 8.19
C SER A 157 -8.65 16.75 9.16
N SER A 158 -8.68 16.50 10.47
CA SER A 158 -8.57 17.56 11.48
C SER A 158 -7.13 18.01 11.67
N ASN A 159 -6.93 19.32 11.79
CA ASN A 159 -5.65 19.94 12.15
C ASN A 159 -5.55 20.20 13.66
N GLU A 160 -6.53 19.81 14.45
CA GLU A 160 -6.49 19.97 15.90
C GLU A 160 -5.48 18.99 16.50
N PRO A 161 -4.67 19.43 17.49
CA PRO A 161 -3.82 18.54 18.26
C PRO A 161 -4.61 17.35 18.81
N LEU A 162 -3.99 16.17 18.87
CA LEU A 162 -4.57 15.08 19.64
C LEU A 162 -4.65 15.54 21.11
N ARG A 163 -5.86 15.55 21.68
CA ARG A 163 -6.00 15.76 23.12
C ARG A 163 -5.35 14.57 23.82
N GLN A 164 -4.42 14.86 24.72
CA GLN A 164 -3.77 13.85 25.58
C GLN A 164 -4.77 13.33 26.62
#